data_AF-A0A0J1G6D1-F1
#
_entry.id   AF-A0A0J1G6D1-F1
#
_cell.length_a   1.000
_cell.length_b   1.000
_cell.length_c   1.000
_cell.angle_alpha   90.00
_cell.angle_beta   90.00
_cell.angle_gamma   90.00
#
_symmetry.space_group_name_H-M   'P 1'
#
loop_
_entity.id
_entity.type
_entity.pdbx_description
1 polymer ?
#
loop_
_entity_poly.entity_id
_entity_poly.type
_entity_poly.pdbx_seq_one_letter_code
_entity_poly.pdbx_strand_id
1 'polypeptide(L)'
;MCSRKEESILIYNLKNLGLEKIKNAPSTGYILAYCKKGVLFRIYDDTVNNFREPQDWEDGELLELHIFNEKKEYRAVFSEERQKYIEAIIQEQNDEGVEFVKVENMFLKNSSKKLKVVNYITYDENDMIVINNYRLAGVISDLSERRM
;
A
#
# COMPACT_ATOMS: atom_id res chain seq x y z
N MET A 1 20.52 -30.80 4.69
CA MET A 1 20.83 -29.37 4.97
C MET A 1 19.61 -28.57 4.61
N CYS A 2 18.89 -28.06 5.61
CA CYS A 2 17.63 -27.36 5.42
C CYS A 2 17.94 -25.91 5.03
N SER A 3 17.54 -25.52 3.82
CA SER A 3 17.72 -24.16 3.30
C SER A 3 16.86 -23.19 4.14
N ARG A 4 17.50 -22.39 4.98
CA ARG A 4 16.84 -21.24 5.62
C ARG A 4 16.60 -20.22 4.51
N LYS A 5 15.34 -20.03 4.14
CA LYS A 5 14.93 -18.91 3.30
C LYS A 5 15.30 -17.63 4.06
N GLU A 6 16.22 -16.86 3.49
CA GLU A 6 16.56 -15.52 3.97
C GLU A 6 15.30 -14.67 3.82
N GLU A 7 14.58 -14.46 4.92
CA GLU A 7 13.49 -13.50 4.98
C GLU A 7 14.07 -12.10 4.84
N SER A 8 13.40 -11.25 4.06
CA SER A 8 13.80 -9.86 3.88
C SER A 8 13.78 -9.11 5.21
N ILE A 9 14.75 -8.21 5.37
CA ILE A 9 14.96 -7.40 6.59
C ILE A 9 13.73 -6.50 6.87
N LEU A 10 13.02 -6.06 5.84
CA LEU A 10 11.81 -5.24 5.94
C LEU A 10 10.64 -5.97 6.60
N ILE A 11 10.43 -7.23 6.22
CA ILE A 11 9.42 -8.06 6.87
C ILE A 11 9.85 -8.33 8.32
N TYR A 12 11.14 -8.35 8.62
CA TYR A 12 11.65 -8.64 9.97
C TYR A 12 11.27 -7.60 11.04
N ASN A 13 11.28 -6.28 10.74
CA ASN A 13 10.89 -5.26 11.73
C ASN A 13 9.39 -4.92 11.71
N LEU A 14 8.73 -5.03 10.55
CA LEU A 14 7.27 -4.97 10.47
C LEU A 14 6.59 -6.16 11.20
N LYS A 15 7.31 -7.27 11.41
CA LYS A 15 6.85 -8.38 12.27
C LYS A 15 6.66 -7.98 13.73
N ASN A 16 7.43 -7.00 14.24
CA ASN A 16 7.28 -6.55 15.64
C ASN A 16 5.96 -5.80 15.86
N LEU A 17 5.39 -5.23 14.80
CA LEU A 17 4.09 -4.55 14.82
C LEU A 17 2.88 -5.51 14.85
N GLY A 18 3.11 -6.83 14.91
CA GLY A 18 2.02 -7.81 14.93
C GLY A 18 1.23 -7.89 13.61
N LEU A 19 1.87 -7.57 12.49
CA LEU A 19 1.25 -7.61 11.16
C LEU A 19 1.20 -9.05 10.62
N GLU A 20 0.02 -9.68 10.68
CA GLU A 20 -0.17 -11.09 10.35
C GLU A 20 -0.25 -11.35 8.84
N LYS A 21 -0.79 -10.38 8.09
CA LYS A 21 -1.03 -10.50 6.64
C LYS A 21 0.07 -9.91 5.78
N ILE A 22 1.10 -9.31 6.36
CA ILE A 22 2.20 -8.66 5.62
C ILE A 22 2.90 -9.58 4.61
N LYS A 23 2.98 -10.89 4.89
CA LYS A 23 3.50 -11.90 3.94
C LYS A 23 2.76 -11.93 2.59
N ASN A 24 1.56 -11.34 2.54
CA ASN A 24 0.76 -11.22 1.32
C ASN A 24 0.94 -9.86 0.64
N ALA A 25 1.75 -8.95 1.17
CA ALA A 25 2.09 -7.71 0.48
C ALA A 25 2.76 -8.00 -0.88
N PRO A 26 2.71 -7.07 -1.82
CA PRO A 26 3.60 -7.10 -2.98
C PRO A 26 5.05 -7.34 -2.56
N SER A 27 5.85 -7.99 -3.40
CA SER A 27 7.30 -8.11 -3.19
C SER A 27 8.07 -6.89 -3.73
N THR A 28 7.48 -6.14 -4.66
CA THR A 28 8.05 -4.91 -5.20
C THR A 28 6.96 -3.88 -5.45
N GLY A 29 7.34 -2.60 -5.51
CA GLY A 29 6.44 -1.50 -5.79
C GLY A 29 6.82 -0.26 -4.99
N TYR A 30 5.87 0.23 -4.19
CA TYR A 30 6.02 1.44 -3.40
C TYR A 30 5.52 1.21 -1.97
N ILE A 31 6.16 1.93 -1.04
CA ILE A 31 5.68 2.09 0.33
C ILE A 31 5.23 3.53 0.52
N LEU A 32 4.02 3.70 1.05
CA LEU A 32 3.52 4.94 1.63
C LEU A 32 3.16 4.65 3.08
N ALA A 33 3.84 5.29 4.03
CA ALA A 33 3.61 5.09 5.44
C ALA A 33 3.34 6.44 6.12
N TYR A 34 2.27 6.50 6.89
CA TYR A 34 1.89 7.62 7.74
C TYR A 34 2.33 7.30 9.16
N CYS A 35 3.15 8.18 9.72
CA CYS A 35 3.63 8.09 11.08
C CYS A 35 3.22 9.36 11.84
N LYS A 36 3.22 9.30 13.19
CA LYS A 36 2.98 10.49 14.03
C LYS A 36 3.87 11.69 13.69
N LYS A 37 5.11 11.43 13.25
CA LYS A 37 6.13 12.45 12.94
C LYS A 37 6.17 12.88 11.47
N GLY A 38 5.40 12.24 10.58
CA GLY A 38 5.42 12.58 9.15
C GLY A 38 5.00 11.45 8.23
N VAL A 39 5.29 11.62 6.94
CA VAL A 39 4.93 10.67 5.88
C VAL A 39 6.18 10.19 5.16
N LEU A 40 6.34 8.88 5.04
CA LEU A 40 7.39 8.24 4.24
C LEU A 40 6.80 7.76 2.92
N PHE A 41 7.46 8.10 1.82
CA PHE A 41 7.12 7.60 0.49
C PHE A 41 8.36 7.20 -0.30
N ARG A 42 8.47 5.93 -0.71
CA ARG A 42 9.64 5.41 -1.44
C ARG A 42 9.32 4.19 -2.30
N ILE A 43 10.23 3.90 -3.23
CA ILE A 43 10.26 2.61 -3.95
C ILE A 43 10.60 1.52 -2.94
N TYR A 44 9.97 0.37 -3.11
CA TYR A 44 10.13 -0.81 -2.28
C TYR A 44 10.43 -2.02 -3.15
N ASP A 45 11.41 -2.80 -2.70
CA ASP A 45 11.80 -4.07 -3.29
C ASP A 45 12.29 -4.98 -2.17
N ASP A 46 11.52 -6.03 -1.90
CA ASP A 46 11.75 -7.02 -0.87
C ASP A 46 12.92 -7.96 -1.19
N THR A 47 13.35 -8.00 -2.47
CA THR A 47 14.47 -8.83 -2.93
C THR A 47 15.82 -8.15 -2.71
N VAL A 48 15.83 -6.84 -2.52
CA VAL A 48 17.04 -6.05 -2.33
C VAL A 48 17.23 -5.81 -0.83
N ASN A 49 18.21 -6.50 -0.23
CA ASN A 49 18.61 -6.38 1.19
C ASN A 49 19.14 -4.98 1.61
N ASN A 50 18.90 -3.93 0.82
CA ASN A 50 19.34 -2.55 1.08
C ASN A 50 18.22 -1.66 1.62
N PHE A 51 17.21 -2.24 2.26
CA PHE A 51 16.22 -1.46 2.96
C PHE A 51 16.85 -0.78 4.18
N ARG A 52 17.37 0.43 3.98
CA ARG A 52 17.73 1.31 5.08
C ARG A 52 16.44 1.92 5.62
N GLU A 53 15.96 1.35 6.71
CA GLU A 53 14.83 1.87 7.47
C GLU A 53 15.12 3.29 7.99
N PRO A 54 14.09 4.11 8.22
CA PRO A 54 14.14 5.04 9.34
C PRO A 54 14.34 4.18 10.60
N GLN A 55 15.42 4.41 11.35
CA GLN A 55 15.66 3.73 12.62
C GLN A 55 14.37 3.76 13.47
N ASP A 56 13.91 2.55 13.80
CA ASP A 56 12.95 2.23 14.85
C ASP A 56 11.54 2.82 14.67
N TRP A 57 10.67 2.13 13.93
CA TRP A 57 9.22 2.34 14.06
C TRP A 57 8.75 1.67 15.34
N GLU A 58 8.47 2.47 16.37
CA GLU A 58 7.90 1.98 17.61
C GLU A 58 6.40 1.64 17.45
N ASP A 59 5.89 0.78 18.34
CA ASP A 59 4.47 0.44 18.39
C ASP A 59 3.61 1.70 18.55
N GLY A 60 2.65 1.89 17.63
CA GLY A 60 1.76 3.05 17.63
C GLY A 60 2.39 4.35 17.13
N GLU A 61 3.64 4.35 16.64
CA GLU A 61 4.16 5.47 15.82
C GLU A 61 3.68 5.40 14.37
N LEU A 62 3.57 4.19 13.81
CA LEU A 62 2.98 3.95 12.50
C LEU A 62 1.44 3.97 12.62
N LEU A 63 0.82 4.88 11.89
CA LEU A 63 -0.63 5.08 11.87
C LEU A 63 -1.28 4.31 10.72
N GLU A 64 -0.67 4.38 9.54
CA GLU A 64 -1.17 3.71 8.34
C GLU A 64 -0.01 3.33 7.42
N LEU A 65 -0.08 2.15 6.81
CA LEU A 65 0.91 1.62 5.88
C LEU A 65 0.22 1.10 4.63
N HIS A 66 0.74 1.52 3.49
CA HIS A 66 0.42 0.98 2.18
C HIS A 66 1.68 0.41 1.54
N ILE A 67 1.64 -0.87 1.18
CA ILE A 67 2.64 -1.51 0.31
C ILE A 67 1.91 -1.91 -0.97
N PHE A 68 2.24 -1.28 -2.09
CA PHE A 68 1.42 -1.42 -3.29
C PHE A 68 2.22 -1.43 -4.59
N ASN A 69 1.65 -2.08 -5.60
CA ASN A 69 2.09 -2.05 -6.97
C ASN A 69 0.89 -1.94 -7.93
N GLU A 70 1.12 -2.15 -9.22
CA GLU A 70 0.08 -2.01 -10.24
C GLU A 70 -1.13 -2.92 -10.02
N LYS A 71 -0.95 -4.07 -9.35
CA LYS A 71 -1.96 -5.14 -9.24
C LYS A 71 -2.50 -5.35 -7.83
N LYS A 72 -1.73 -4.99 -6.80
CA LYS A 72 -2.01 -5.37 -5.42
C LYS A 72 -1.56 -4.30 -4.45
N GLU A 73 -2.35 -4.11 -3.41
CA GLU A 73 -2.04 -3.32 -2.22
C GLU A 73 -2.22 -4.19 -0.98
N TYR A 74 -1.26 -4.08 -0.07
CA TYR A 74 -1.42 -4.41 1.33
C TYR A 74 -1.57 -3.11 2.11
N ARG A 75 -2.61 -3.04 2.95
CA ARG A 75 -2.89 -1.90 3.82
C ARG A 75 -2.96 -2.36 5.27
N ALA A 76 -2.32 -1.61 6.16
CA ALA A 76 -2.47 -1.77 7.60
C ALA A 76 -2.77 -0.41 8.24
N VAL A 77 -3.82 -0.34 9.06
CA VAL A 77 -4.21 0.88 9.77
C VAL A 77 -4.25 0.59 11.26
N PHE A 78 -3.56 1.40 12.07
CA PHE A 78 -3.57 1.24 13.52
C PHE A 78 -4.93 1.64 14.11
N SER A 79 -5.51 0.77 14.93
CA SER A 79 -6.75 1.03 15.66
C SER A 79 -6.43 1.26 17.13
N GLU A 80 -6.63 2.50 17.60
CA GLU A 80 -6.46 2.84 19.03
C GLU A 80 -7.44 2.07 19.92
N GLU A 81 -8.70 1.88 19.49
CA GLU A 81 -9.70 1.12 20.25
C GLU A 81 -9.25 -0.33 20.47
N ARG A 82 -8.70 -0.97 19.43
CA ARG A 82 -8.32 -2.39 19.47
C ARG A 82 -6.85 -2.61 19.85
N GLN A 83 -6.08 -1.54 19.99
CA GLN A 83 -4.63 -1.55 20.23
C GLN A 83 -3.88 -2.50 19.27
N LYS A 84 -4.29 -2.51 17.99
CA LYS A 84 -3.69 -3.36 16.94
C LYS A 84 -3.95 -2.82 15.53
N TYR A 85 -3.23 -3.35 14.55
CA TYR A 85 -3.47 -3.03 13.15
C TYR A 85 -4.65 -3.81 12.56
N ILE A 86 -5.44 -3.12 11.75
CA ILE A 86 -6.46 -3.70 10.87
C ILE A 86 -5.82 -3.85 9.49
N GLU A 87 -5.71 -5.09 9.02
CA GLU A 87 -5.00 -5.43 7.78
C GLU A 87 -5.94 -5.84 6.64
N ALA A 88 -5.72 -5.26 5.47
CA ALA A 88 -6.42 -5.57 4.22
C ALA A 88 -5.44 -5.91 3.09
N ILE A 89 -5.85 -6.85 2.23
CA ILE A 89 -5.19 -7.16 0.97
C ILE A 89 -6.19 -6.83 -0.13
N ILE A 90 -5.84 -5.86 -0.96
CA ILE A 90 -6.69 -5.37 -2.04
C ILE A 90 -5.98 -5.72 -3.34
N GLN A 91 -6.64 -6.52 -4.17
CA GLN A 91 -6.14 -6.92 -5.48
C GLN A 91 -7.07 -6.37 -6.55
N GLU A 92 -6.58 -6.31 -7.78
CA GLU A 92 -7.45 -6.11 -8.93
C GLU A 92 -8.62 -7.11 -8.89
N GLN A 93 -9.82 -6.59 -8.65
CA GLN A 93 -11.04 -7.39 -8.68
C GLN A 93 -11.38 -7.65 -10.14
N ASN A 94 -11.32 -8.93 -10.53
CA ASN A 94 -11.84 -9.41 -11.82
C ASN A 94 -13.28 -9.93 -11.68
N ASP A 95 -13.94 -9.66 -10.54
CA ASP A 95 -15.14 -10.37 -10.08
C ASP A 95 -16.46 -9.66 -10.44
N GLU A 96 -17.44 -10.52 -10.73
CA GLU A 96 -18.86 -10.26 -10.93
C GLU A 96 -19.44 -9.54 -9.70
N GLY A 97 -19.53 -8.21 -9.77
CA GLY A 97 -20.04 -7.40 -8.67
C GLY A 97 -19.48 -5.98 -8.63
N VAL A 98 -18.35 -5.72 -9.27
CA VAL A 98 -17.91 -4.35 -9.55
C VAL A 98 -18.60 -3.87 -10.82
N GLU A 99 -19.50 -2.91 -10.68
CA GLU A 99 -20.16 -2.31 -11.84
C GLU A 99 -19.26 -1.29 -12.53
N PHE A 100 -18.43 -0.56 -11.76
CA PHE A 100 -17.55 0.45 -12.32
C PHE A 100 -16.21 0.58 -11.59
N VAL A 101 -15.14 0.73 -12.37
CA VAL A 101 -13.79 1.01 -11.87
C VAL A 101 -13.38 2.42 -12.32
N LYS A 102 -13.11 3.32 -11.36
CA LYS A 102 -12.62 4.67 -11.65
C LYS A 102 -11.15 4.81 -11.30
N VAL A 103 -10.33 5.17 -12.28
CA VAL A 103 -8.91 5.48 -12.07
C VAL A 103 -8.71 6.98 -11.95
N GLU A 104 -8.08 7.41 -10.85
CA GLU A 104 -7.75 8.80 -10.58
C GLU A 104 -6.24 8.96 -10.37
N ASN A 105 -5.70 10.09 -10.83
CA ASN A 105 -4.29 10.43 -10.67
C ASN A 105 -4.18 11.60 -9.69
N MET A 106 -3.76 11.30 -8.47
CA MET A 106 -3.68 12.26 -7.36
C MET A 106 -2.29 12.89 -7.31
N PHE A 107 -2.20 14.22 -7.31
CA PHE A 107 -0.92 14.90 -7.17
C PHE A 107 -0.35 14.71 -5.77
N LEU A 108 0.91 14.29 -5.69
CA LEU A 108 1.65 14.36 -4.43
C LEU A 108 2.09 15.81 -4.20
N LYS A 109 1.81 16.36 -3.02
CA LYS A 109 2.18 17.74 -2.68
C LYS A 109 3.69 17.94 -2.88
N ASN A 110 4.08 18.99 -3.60
CA ASN A 110 5.46 19.33 -3.93
C ASN A 110 6.23 18.26 -4.74
N SER A 111 5.53 17.46 -5.56
CA SER A 111 6.13 16.44 -6.41
C SER A 111 5.50 16.44 -7.81
N SER A 112 6.32 16.23 -8.84
CA SER A 112 5.84 16.01 -10.23
C SER A 112 5.26 14.60 -10.44
N LYS A 113 5.34 13.75 -9.42
CA LYS A 113 4.74 12.40 -9.42
C LYS A 113 3.27 12.46 -9.02
N LYS A 114 2.46 11.64 -9.69
CA LYS A 114 1.05 11.40 -9.40
C LYS A 114 0.88 9.99 -8.86
N LEU A 115 0.07 9.83 -7.83
CA LEU A 115 -0.34 8.55 -7.28
C LEU A 115 -1.56 8.05 -8.06
N LYS A 116 -1.49 6.84 -8.61
CA LYS A 116 -2.62 6.21 -9.27
C LYS A 116 -3.52 5.58 -8.21
N VAL A 117 -4.77 6.00 -8.15
CA VAL A 117 -5.81 5.48 -7.25
C VAL A 117 -6.87 4.79 -8.10
N VAL A 118 -7.27 3.59 -7.73
CA VAL A 118 -8.32 2.80 -8.38
C VAL A 118 -9.46 2.65 -7.40
N ASN A 119 -10.61 3.24 -7.71
CA ASN A 119 -11.83 3.16 -6.91
C ASN A 119 -12.76 2.08 -7.47
N TYR A 120 -13.32 1.27 -6.58
CA TYR A 120 -14.29 0.22 -6.88
C TYR A 120 -15.68 0.69 -6.47
N ILE A 121 -16.55 0.85 -7.46
CA ILE A 121 -17.87 1.48 -7.32
C ILE A 121 -18.97 0.50 -7.72
N THR A 122 -20.05 0.47 -6.95
CA THR A 122 -21.31 -0.25 -7.24
C THR A 122 -22.50 0.65 -6.97
N TYR A 123 -23.70 0.14 -7.26
CA TYR A 123 -24.95 0.80 -6.90
C TYR A 123 -25.71 -0.06 -5.88
N ASP A 124 -26.37 0.59 -4.93
CA ASP A 124 -27.27 -0.10 -4.01
C ASP A 124 -28.66 -0.32 -4.63
N GLU A 125 -29.58 -0.89 -3.86
CA GLU A 125 -30.96 -1.16 -4.29
C GLU A 125 -31.77 0.09 -4.67
N ASN A 126 -31.29 1.29 -4.33
CA ASN A 126 -31.92 2.57 -4.64
C ASN A 126 -31.19 3.33 -5.77
N ASP A 127 -30.32 2.64 -6.53
CA ASP A 127 -29.45 3.23 -7.56
C ASP A 127 -28.50 4.31 -7.02
N MET A 128 -28.16 4.27 -5.72
CA MET A 128 -27.22 5.20 -5.12
C MET A 128 -25.78 4.67 -5.24
N ILE A 129 -24.85 5.58 -5.55
CA ILE A 129 -23.43 5.25 -5.70
C ILE A 129 -22.84 4.80 -4.36
N VAL A 130 -22.21 3.62 -4.36
CA VAL A 130 -21.45 3.08 -3.22
C VAL A 130 -19.98 2.91 -3.63
N ILE A 131 -19.07 3.56 -2.90
CA ILE A 131 -17.63 3.32 -3.04
C ILE A 131 -17.25 2.23 -2.05
N ASN A 132 -17.11 1.00 -2.54
CA ASN A 132 -16.83 -0.15 -1.68
C ASN A 132 -15.39 -0.18 -1.20
N ASN A 133 -14.47 0.25 -2.06
CA ASN A 133 -13.04 0.25 -1.75
C ASN A 133 -12.26 1.14 -2.72
N TYR A 134 -11.01 1.40 -2.38
CA TYR A 134 -10.03 1.95 -3.29
C TYR A 134 -8.68 1.28 -3.08
N ARG A 135 -7.82 1.31 -4.09
CA ARG A 135 -6.42 0.93 -3.94
C ARG A 135 -5.45 1.90 -4.58
N LEU A 136 -4.26 1.97 -4.00
CA LEU A 136 -3.09 2.58 -4.61
C LEU A 136 -2.53 1.60 -5.65
N ALA A 137 -2.27 2.08 -6.86
CA ALA A 137 -1.98 1.25 -8.04
C ALA A 137 -0.69 1.67 -8.76
N GLY A 138 0.20 2.36 -8.06
CA GLY A 138 1.49 2.80 -8.58
C GLY A 138 1.62 4.31 -8.70
N VAL A 139 2.69 4.73 -9.38
CA VAL A 139 3.11 6.12 -9.45
C VAL A 139 3.39 6.47 -10.90
N ILE A 140 2.80 7.56 -11.37
CA ILE A 140 3.03 8.11 -12.70
C ILE A 140 3.99 9.28 -12.54
N SER A 141 5.09 9.28 -13.29
CA SER A 141 6.00 10.43 -13.39
C SER A 141 5.90 11.01 -14.80
N ASP A 142 5.89 12.34 -14.92
CA ASP A 142 5.80 13.06 -16.22
C ASP A 142 7.06 12.88 -17.11
N LEU A 143 7.91 11.86 -16.87
CA LEU A 143 9.08 11.57 -17.71
C LEU A 143 8.71 10.92 -19.05
N SER A 144 7.45 10.54 -19.26
CA SER A 144 6.96 10.00 -20.53
C SER A 144 6.72 11.04 -21.63
N GLU A 145 6.78 12.35 -21.34
CA GLU A 145 6.58 13.41 -22.37
C GLU A 145 7.88 13.95 -22.97
N ARG A 146 9.06 13.44 -22.59
CA ARG A 146 10.36 13.88 -23.17
C ARG A 146 10.89 12.99 -24.30
N ARG A 147 10.02 12.19 -24.93
CA ARG A 147 10.34 11.41 -26.13
C ARG A 147 9.20 11.50 -27.15
N MET A 148 9.01 12.70 -27.71
CA MET A 148 8.53 12.90 -29.08
C MET A 148 9.34 14.03 -29.70
#